data_AF-A0A841D966-F1
#
_entry.id   AF-A0A841D966-F1
#
_cell.length_a   1.000
_cell.length_b   1.000
_cell.length_c   1.000
_cell.angle_alpha   90.00
_cell.angle_beta   90.00
_cell.angle_gamma   90.00
#
_symmetry.space_group_name_H-M   'P 1'
#
loop_
_entity.id
_entity.type
_entity.pdbx_description
1 polymer ?
#
loop_
_entity_poly.entity_id
_entity_poly.type
_entity_poly.pdbx_seq_one_letter_code
_entity_poly.pdbx_strand_id
1 'polypeptide(L)'
;MTAWPIRLHAACDELVWAARLNLAWIVFTLAGGAVLGIGPATVAAYTLARRHARGESLPLWREFAAVYRREFARGSLLVLPLVAAAGVLYGNHRYFAALGQGAEPLRLATLAGLIALAAVTAYLLPMYVHYDLKPLACLPRASRLVLARPASTVLLLFVLAAVVSAAGILPFLALALAAGAWIQLNTWLCLRFFAENEAHLHPKGV
;
A
#
# COMPACT_ATOMS: atom_id res chain seq x y z
N MET A 1 -35.48 11.37 7.63
CA MET A 1 -34.87 12.70 7.86
C MET A 1 -33.38 12.49 8.15
N THR A 2 -32.55 13.09 7.29
CA THR A 2 -31.08 13.26 7.35
C THR A 2 -30.22 12.04 7.74
N ALA A 3 -29.99 11.11 6.79
CA ALA A 3 -28.86 10.17 6.84
C ALA A 3 -27.49 10.85 6.56
N TRP A 4 -27.52 12.12 6.15
CA TRP A 4 -26.34 12.93 5.82
C TRP A 4 -25.36 13.16 7.00
N PRO A 5 -25.80 13.53 8.22
CA PRO A 5 -24.91 13.80 9.34
C PRO A 5 -24.17 12.53 9.78
N ILE A 6 -24.85 11.39 9.81
CA ILE A 6 -24.26 10.10 10.18
C ILE A 6 -23.14 9.71 9.21
N ARG A 7 -23.36 9.91 7.89
CA ARG A 7 -22.35 9.65 6.87
C ARG A 7 -21.16 10.62 6.95
N LEU A 8 -21.41 11.88 7.32
CA LEU A 8 -20.36 12.87 7.51
C LEU A 8 -19.50 12.57 8.73
N HIS A 9 -20.13 12.18 9.85
CA HIS A 9 -19.42 11.77 11.06
C HIS A 9 -18.56 10.53 10.82
N ALA A 10 -19.11 9.51 10.15
CA ALA A 10 -18.34 8.32 9.79
C ALA A 10 -17.17 8.66 8.86
N ALA A 11 -17.36 9.54 7.86
CA ALA A 11 -16.28 9.96 6.99
C ALA A 11 -15.18 10.74 7.73
N CYS A 12 -15.56 11.61 8.67
CA CYS A 12 -14.62 12.35 9.50
C CYS A 12 -13.82 11.41 10.41
N ASP A 13 -14.46 10.43 11.03
CA ASP A 13 -13.78 9.49 11.93
C ASP A 13 -12.73 8.66 11.17
N GLU A 14 -13.08 8.24 9.96
CA GLU A 14 -12.16 7.48 9.09
C GLU A 14 -11.00 8.33 8.60
N LEU A 15 -11.24 9.61 8.34
CA LEU A 15 -10.21 10.57 7.98
C LEU A 15 -9.25 10.84 9.14
N VAL A 16 -9.78 10.96 10.36
CA VAL A 16 -8.98 11.11 11.59
C VAL A 16 -8.16 9.84 11.84
N TRP A 17 -8.74 8.65 11.65
CA TRP A 17 -7.99 7.40 11.75
C TRP A 17 -6.87 7.31 10.72
N ALA A 18 -7.15 7.65 9.45
CA ALA A 18 -6.14 7.68 8.39
C ALA A 18 -4.98 8.63 8.73
N ALA A 19 -5.29 9.82 9.25
CA ALA A 19 -4.29 10.81 9.66
C ALA A 19 -3.42 10.30 10.81
N ARG A 20 -4.03 9.69 11.85
CA ARG A 20 -3.30 9.11 12.98
C ARG A 20 -2.40 7.95 12.56
N LEU A 21 -2.89 7.10 11.65
CA LEU A 21 -2.12 5.98 11.11
C LEU A 21 -0.93 6.48 10.29
N ASN A 22 -1.12 7.52 9.48
CA ASN A 22 -0.05 8.13 8.70
C ASN A 22 1.01 8.78 9.59
N LEU A 23 0.58 9.51 10.62
CA LEU A 23 1.50 10.10 11.60
C LEU A 23 2.35 9.03 12.29
N ALA A 24 1.73 7.91 12.70
CA ALA A 24 2.47 6.78 13.25
C ALA A 24 3.44 6.18 12.21
N TRP A 25 3.01 5.99 10.97
CA TRP A 25 3.88 5.50 9.90
C TRP A 25 5.11 6.39 9.72
N ILE A 26 4.96 7.72 9.69
CA ILE A 26 6.07 8.66 9.56
C ILE A 26 7.01 8.56 10.77
N VAL A 27 6.47 8.65 11.99
CA VAL A 27 7.28 8.62 13.22
C VAL A 27 8.10 7.34 13.32
N PHE A 28 7.49 6.18 13.06
CA PHE A 28 8.17 4.90 13.13
C PHE A 28 9.10 4.64 11.93
N THR A 29 8.81 5.20 10.76
CA THR A 29 9.74 5.16 9.63
C THR A 29 11.01 5.94 9.97
N LEU A 30 10.88 7.15 10.53
CA LEU A 30 12.01 7.97 10.97
C LEU A 30 12.78 7.31 12.12
N ALA A 31 12.08 6.72 13.09
CA ALA A 31 12.69 6.00 14.21
C ALA A 31 13.57 4.81 13.77
N GLY A 32 13.26 4.18 12.63
CA GLY A 32 14.05 3.09 12.05
C GLY A 32 15.14 3.55 11.08
N GLY A 33 15.52 4.83 11.06
CA GLY A 33 16.55 5.34 10.15
C GLY A 33 16.06 5.50 8.70
N ALA A 34 14.77 5.75 8.50
CA ALA A 34 14.06 5.90 7.23
C ALA A 34 14.09 4.63 6.34
N VAL A 35 15.25 4.22 5.85
CA VAL A 35 15.40 3.12 4.89
C VAL A 35 15.08 1.76 5.51
N LEU A 36 15.57 1.50 6.73
CA LEU A 36 15.25 0.27 7.45
C LEU A 36 13.88 0.36 8.15
N GLY A 37 13.44 1.57 8.48
CA GLY A 37 12.15 1.79 9.15
C GLY A 37 10.93 1.67 8.24
N ILE A 38 11.07 1.95 6.93
CA ILE A 38 9.94 2.00 6.01
C ILE A 38 9.23 0.64 5.86
N GLY A 39 9.99 -0.45 5.84
CA GLY A 39 9.44 -1.81 5.73
C GLY A 39 8.51 -2.16 6.89
N PRO A 40 9.02 -2.22 8.15
CA PRO A 40 8.20 -2.54 9.30
C PRO A 40 7.12 -1.51 9.61
N ALA A 41 7.35 -0.21 9.33
CA ALA A 41 6.30 0.79 9.47
C ALA A 41 5.12 0.51 8.52
N THR A 42 5.41 0.16 7.27
CA THR A 42 4.36 -0.11 6.29
C THR A 42 3.60 -1.40 6.63
N VAL A 43 4.30 -2.46 7.04
CA VAL A 43 3.65 -3.70 7.52
C VAL A 43 2.75 -3.44 8.74
N ALA A 44 3.23 -2.66 9.72
CA ALA A 44 2.45 -2.30 10.90
C ALA A 44 1.20 -1.47 10.54
N ALA A 45 1.35 -0.51 9.62
CA ALA A 45 0.25 0.32 9.17
C ALA A 45 -0.86 -0.51 8.48
N TYR A 46 -0.50 -1.42 7.55
CA TYR A 46 -1.47 -2.32 6.92
C TYR A 46 -2.11 -3.27 7.93
N THR A 47 -1.36 -3.76 8.92
CA THR A 47 -1.88 -4.65 9.97
C THR A 47 -2.95 -3.95 10.81
N LEU A 48 -2.69 -2.71 11.24
CA LEU A 48 -3.63 -1.92 12.01
C LEU A 48 -4.82 -1.45 11.16
N ALA A 49 -4.61 -1.09 9.89
CA ALA A 49 -5.70 -0.74 8.97
C ALA A 49 -6.69 -1.92 8.79
N ARG A 50 -6.19 -3.15 8.64
CA ARG A 50 -7.03 -4.36 8.54
C ARG A 50 -7.83 -4.60 9.82
N ARG A 51 -7.21 -4.45 11.00
CA ARG A 51 -7.90 -4.63 12.29
C ARG A 51 -8.95 -3.55 12.53
N HIS A 52 -8.64 -2.30 12.15
CA HIS A 52 -9.61 -1.20 12.21
C HIS A 52 -10.81 -1.43 11.29
N ALA A 53 -10.58 -1.92 10.06
CA ALA A 53 -11.66 -2.27 9.13
C ALA A 53 -12.57 -3.42 9.64
N ARG A 54 -12.12 -4.19 10.64
CA ARG A 54 -12.93 -5.21 11.34
C ARG A 54 -13.70 -4.66 12.54
N GLY A 55 -13.62 -3.36 12.81
CA GLY A 55 -14.26 -2.72 13.95
C GLY A 55 -13.53 -2.92 15.27
N GLU A 56 -12.25 -3.34 15.26
CA GLU A 56 -11.48 -3.47 16.50
C GLU A 56 -11.09 -2.09 17.06
N SER A 57 -11.34 -1.87 18.36
CA SER A 57 -10.86 -0.69 19.08
C SER A 57 -9.41 -0.91 19.53
N LEU A 58 -8.49 -0.15 18.93
CA LEU A 58 -7.05 -0.38 19.08
C LEU A 58 -6.35 0.82 19.69
N PRO A 59 -5.50 0.64 20.72
CA PRO A 59 -4.57 1.68 21.14
C PRO A 59 -3.47 1.83 20.09
N LEU A 60 -3.74 2.66 19.07
CA LEU A 60 -2.95 2.79 17.83
C LEU A 60 -1.44 2.81 18.07
N TRP A 61 -0.95 3.70 18.94
CA TRP A 61 0.50 3.83 19.19
C TRP A 61 1.14 2.59 19.81
N ARG A 62 0.45 1.95 20.75
CA ARG A 62 0.96 0.76 21.47
C ARG A 62 0.99 -0.45 20.55
N GLU A 63 -0.09 -0.67 19.80
CA GLU A 63 -0.19 -1.77 18.84
C GLU A 63 0.76 -1.57 17.66
N PHE A 64 0.88 -0.33 17.16
CA PHE A 64 1.81 -0.01 16.07
C PHE A 64 3.25 -0.32 16.49
N ALA A 65 3.66 0.12 17.69
CA ALA A 65 5.00 -0.17 18.22
C ALA A 65 5.25 -1.67 18.41
N ALA A 66 4.24 -2.42 18.87
CA ALA A 66 4.34 -3.86 19.05
C ALA A 66 4.54 -4.60 17.73
N VAL A 67 3.71 -4.29 16.72
CA VAL A 67 3.84 -4.89 15.37
C VAL A 67 5.13 -4.45 14.70
N TYR A 68 5.50 -3.17 14.80
CA TYR A 68 6.72 -2.62 14.22
C TYR A 68 7.98 -3.35 14.71
N ARG A 69 8.11 -3.59 16.02
CA ARG A 69 9.26 -4.32 16.59
C ARG A 69 9.27 -5.78 16.17
N ARG A 70 8.10 -6.43 16.13
CA ARG A 70 7.97 -7.84 15.73
C ARG A 70 8.36 -8.05 14.26
N GLU A 71 7.94 -7.13 13.40
CA GLU A 71 8.14 -7.21 11.96
C GLU A 71 9.39 -6.46 11.48
N PHE A 72 10.24 -5.94 12.38
CA PHE A 72 11.40 -5.12 12.02
C PHE A 72 12.29 -5.78 10.96
N ALA A 73 12.69 -7.03 11.19
CA ALA A 73 13.52 -7.78 10.25
C ALA A 73 12.73 -8.30 9.04
N ARG A 74 11.55 -8.90 9.26
CA ARG A 74 10.76 -9.54 8.20
C ARG A 74 10.16 -8.53 7.22
N GLY A 75 9.58 -7.46 7.74
CA GLY A 75 9.05 -6.36 6.95
C GLY A 75 10.13 -5.60 6.19
N SER A 76 11.30 -5.41 6.80
CA SER A 76 12.47 -4.87 6.09
C SER A 76 12.90 -5.77 4.94
N LEU A 77 13.05 -7.07 5.19
CA LEU A 77 13.46 -8.03 4.17
C LEU A 77 12.46 -8.13 2.99
N LEU A 78 11.18 -7.88 3.24
CA LEU A 78 10.15 -7.84 2.20
C LEU A 78 10.20 -6.53 1.39
N VAL A 79 10.31 -5.39 2.06
CA VAL A 79 10.12 -4.08 1.43
C VAL A 79 11.43 -3.49 0.87
N LEU A 80 12.59 -3.71 1.51
CA LEU A 80 13.86 -3.17 1.03
C LEU A 80 14.21 -3.59 -0.40
N PRO A 81 14.08 -4.87 -0.81
CA PRO A 81 14.35 -5.28 -2.18
C PRO A 81 13.45 -4.56 -3.19
N LEU A 82 12.20 -4.28 -2.83
CA LEU A 82 11.24 -3.56 -3.67
C LEU A 82 11.64 -2.09 -3.82
N VAL A 83 12.02 -1.46 -2.69
CA VAL A 83 12.52 -0.07 -2.70
C VAL A 83 13.81 0.04 -3.51
N ALA A 84 14.73 -0.91 -3.36
CA ALA A 84 15.95 -0.96 -4.15
C ALA A 84 15.67 -1.12 -5.65
N ALA A 85 14.78 -2.05 -6.03
CA ALA A 85 14.37 -2.25 -7.42
C ALA A 85 13.69 -0.99 -8.00
N ALA A 86 12.83 -0.32 -7.22
CA ALA A 86 12.20 0.93 -7.62
C ALA A 86 13.23 2.05 -7.84
N GLY A 87 14.21 2.16 -6.94
CA GLY A 87 15.30 3.14 -7.04
C GLY A 87 16.13 2.94 -8.32
N VAL A 88 16.51 1.69 -8.62
CA VAL A 88 17.27 1.36 -9.85
C VAL A 88 16.44 1.68 -11.10
N LEU A 89 15.18 1.24 -11.15
CA LEU A 89 14.32 1.49 -12.32
C LEU A 89 14.05 2.98 -12.54
N TYR A 90 13.84 3.73 -11.45
CA TYR A 90 13.64 5.18 -11.52
C TYR A 90 14.91 5.92 -11.95
N GLY A 91 16.07 5.53 -11.42
CA GLY A 91 17.36 6.06 -11.84
C GLY A 91 17.59 5.82 -13.34
N ASN A 92 17.34 4.59 -13.80
CA ASN A 92 17.44 4.23 -15.21
C ASN A 92 16.45 5.03 -16.08
N HIS A 93 15.20 5.18 -15.64
CA HIS A 93 14.20 5.98 -16.37
C HIS A 93 14.65 7.44 -16.51
N ARG A 94 15.17 8.05 -15.44
CA ARG A 94 15.73 9.41 -15.45
C ARG A 94 16.93 9.53 -16.38
N TYR A 95 17.82 8.54 -16.34
CA TYR A 95 19.00 8.47 -17.22
C TYR A 95 18.59 8.40 -18.69
N PHE A 96 17.69 7.49 -19.06
CA PHE A 96 17.21 7.37 -20.44
C PHE A 96 16.36 8.57 -20.90
N ALA A 97 15.65 9.24 -19.97
CA ALA A 97 14.99 10.50 -20.28
C ALA A 97 15.98 11.62 -20.61
N ALA A 98 17.18 11.62 -20.01
CA ALA A 98 18.21 12.61 -20.28
C ALA A 98 18.97 12.36 -21.60
N LEU A 99 19.02 11.12 -22.09
CA LEU A 99 19.70 10.76 -23.35
C LEU A 99 18.95 11.18 -24.63
N GLY A 100 17.72 11.68 -24.53
CA GLY A 100 16.93 12.12 -25.69
C GLY A 100 16.35 10.98 -26.54
N GLN A 101 16.01 11.26 -27.81
CA GLN A 101 15.18 10.36 -28.64
C GLN A 101 15.82 8.99 -28.95
N GLY A 102 17.16 8.87 -28.87
CA GLY A 102 17.85 7.60 -29.11
C GLY A 102 17.62 6.52 -28.02
N ALA A 103 17.10 6.91 -26.85
CA ALA A 103 16.84 6.01 -25.74
C ALA A 103 15.34 5.83 -25.45
N GLU A 104 14.44 6.26 -26.36
CA GLU A 104 13.00 6.21 -26.15
C GLU A 104 12.46 4.80 -25.83
N PRO A 105 12.85 3.72 -26.54
CA PRO A 105 12.36 2.37 -26.23
C PRO A 105 12.75 1.93 -24.82
N LEU A 106 13.94 2.32 -24.37
CA LEU A 106 14.48 1.94 -23.06
C LEU A 106 13.88 2.79 -21.93
N ARG A 107 13.54 4.05 -22.21
CA ARG A 107 12.73 4.90 -21.34
C ARG A 107 11.33 4.34 -21.14
N LEU A 108 10.69 3.85 -22.21
CA LEU A 108 9.37 3.21 -22.14
C LEU A 108 9.43 1.88 -21.39
N ALA A 109 10.47 1.05 -21.64
CA ALA A 109 10.66 -0.21 -20.93
C ALA A 109 10.85 0.00 -19.41
N THR A 110 11.65 0.99 -19.02
CA THR A 110 11.84 1.33 -17.59
C THR A 110 10.58 1.89 -16.94
N LEU A 111 9.78 2.68 -17.68
CA LEU A 111 8.46 3.15 -17.21
C LEU A 111 7.48 1.98 -17.02
N ALA A 112 7.41 1.06 -17.98
CA ALA A 112 6.58 -0.14 -17.89
C ALA A 112 7.00 -1.01 -16.69
N GLY A 113 8.31 -1.16 -16.46
CA GLY A 113 8.87 -1.84 -15.29
C GLY A 113 8.46 -1.17 -13.97
N LEU A 114 8.48 0.16 -13.89
CA LEU A 114 8.01 0.90 -12.71
C LEU A 114 6.52 0.68 -12.44
N ILE A 115 5.69 0.71 -13.49
CA ILE A 115 4.24 0.47 -13.38
C ILE A 115 3.98 -0.96 -12.91
N ALA A 116 4.68 -1.94 -13.47
CA ALA A 116 4.57 -3.34 -13.07
C ALA A 116 4.99 -3.55 -11.61
N LEU A 117 6.11 -2.95 -11.20
CA LEU A 117 6.59 -3.02 -9.81
C LEU A 117 5.60 -2.36 -8.84
N ALA A 118 5.03 -1.22 -9.20
CA ALA A 118 4.00 -0.54 -8.41
C ALA A 118 2.74 -1.41 -8.28
N ALA A 119 2.28 -2.01 -9.38
CA ALA A 119 1.14 -2.92 -9.37
C ALA A 119 1.38 -4.13 -8.45
N VAL A 120 2.54 -4.79 -8.57
CA VAL A 120 2.88 -5.94 -7.72
C VAL A 120 2.92 -5.52 -6.25
N THR A 121 3.59 -4.41 -5.93
CA THR A 121 3.73 -3.93 -4.54
C THR A 121 2.38 -3.56 -3.92
N ALA A 122 1.47 -2.97 -4.71
CA ALA A 122 0.12 -2.60 -4.28
C ALA A 122 -0.74 -3.80 -3.85
N TYR A 123 -0.48 -5.00 -4.37
CA TYR A 123 -1.15 -6.24 -3.96
C TYR A 123 -0.34 -7.03 -2.92
N LEU A 124 1.00 -6.93 -2.96
CA LEU A 124 1.90 -7.72 -2.14
C LEU A 124 1.75 -7.41 -0.65
N LEU A 125 1.64 -6.12 -0.30
CA LEU A 125 1.54 -5.69 1.10
C LEU A 125 0.21 -6.11 1.77
N PRO A 126 -0.97 -5.86 1.20
CA PRO A 126 -2.21 -6.36 1.77
C PRO A 126 -2.28 -7.89 1.78
N MET A 127 -1.72 -8.59 0.78
CA MET A 127 -1.63 -10.06 0.82
C MET A 127 -0.72 -10.57 1.93
N TYR A 128 0.45 -9.96 2.13
CA TYR A 128 1.39 -10.35 3.19
C TYR A 128 0.75 -10.23 4.57
N VAL A 129 0.07 -9.10 4.83
CA VAL A 129 -0.62 -8.85 6.10
C VAL A 129 -1.88 -9.71 6.27
N HIS A 130 -2.58 -10.05 5.18
CA HIS A 130 -3.83 -10.80 5.28
C HIS A 130 -3.61 -12.31 5.44
N TYR A 131 -2.64 -12.90 4.73
CA TYR A 131 -2.44 -14.35 4.65
C TYR A 131 -1.29 -14.89 5.51
N ASP A 132 -0.58 -14.04 6.27
CA ASP A 132 0.54 -14.42 7.16
C ASP A 132 1.57 -15.35 6.45
N LEU A 133 1.85 -15.02 5.18
CA LEU A 133 2.65 -15.84 4.27
C LEU A 133 4.13 -15.51 4.36
N LYS A 134 4.99 -16.51 4.09
CA LYS A 134 6.44 -16.29 3.94
C LYS A 134 6.71 -15.26 2.82
N PRO A 135 7.57 -14.24 3.05
CA PRO A 135 7.74 -13.10 2.14
C PRO A 135 8.13 -13.50 0.70
N LEU A 136 8.93 -14.56 0.54
CA LEU A 136 9.37 -15.08 -0.76
C LEU A 136 8.26 -15.84 -1.53
N ALA A 137 7.23 -16.36 -0.85
CA ALA A 137 6.11 -17.06 -1.48
C ALA A 137 4.97 -16.12 -1.92
N CYS A 138 4.95 -14.87 -1.41
CA CYS A 138 3.97 -13.86 -1.81
C CYS A 138 4.21 -13.33 -3.22
N LEU A 139 5.47 -13.17 -3.65
CA LEU A 139 5.84 -12.58 -4.93
C LEU A 139 5.21 -13.30 -6.15
N PRO A 140 5.32 -14.64 -6.30
CA PRO A 140 4.70 -15.33 -7.43
C PRO A 140 3.17 -15.37 -7.35
N ARG A 141 2.58 -15.30 -6.15
CA ARG A 141 1.11 -15.32 -5.97
C ARG A 141 0.48 -13.96 -6.28
N ALA A 142 1.08 -12.87 -5.81
CA ALA A 142 0.65 -11.51 -6.12
C ALA A 142 0.74 -11.24 -7.64
N SER A 143 1.81 -11.69 -8.29
CA SER A 143 1.98 -11.56 -9.75
C SER A 143 0.88 -12.29 -10.53
N ARG A 144 0.49 -13.49 -10.11
CA ARG A 144 -0.63 -14.22 -10.72
C ARG A 144 -1.97 -13.53 -10.50
N LEU A 145 -2.19 -12.93 -9.34
CA LEU A 145 -3.43 -12.22 -9.04
C LEU A 145 -3.59 -10.94 -9.87
N VAL A 146 -2.49 -10.19 -10.05
CA VAL A 146 -2.44 -9.02 -10.96
C VAL A 146 -2.85 -9.42 -12.37
N LEU A 147 -2.32 -10.54 -12.89
CA LEU A 147 -2.66 -11.06 -14.21
C LEU A 147 -4.09 -11.64 -14.28
N ALA A 148 -4.58 -12.24 -13.19
CA ALA A 148 -5.92 -12.81 -13.12
C ALA A 148 -7.02 -11.74 -13.03
N ARG A 149 -6.74 -10.55 -12.49
CA ARG A 149 -7.72 -9.47 -12.35
C ARG A 149 -7.15 -8.11 -12.81
N PRO A 150 -7.05 -7.89 -14.13
CA PRO A 150 -6.54 -6.64 -14.69
C PRO A 150 -7.42 -5.43 -14.35
N ALA A 151 -8.75 -5.58 -14.30
CA ALA A 151 -9.68 -4.49 -13.99
C ALA A 151 -9.45 -3.91 -12.57
N SER A 152 -9.27 -4.77 -11.57
CA SER A 152 -8.94 -4.32 -10.21
C SER A 152 -7.55 -3.68 -10.12
N THR A 153 -6.60 -4.16 -10.93
CA THR A 153 -5.24 -3.60 -10.98
C THR A 153 -5.27 -2.19 -11.55
N VAL A 154 -6.01 -1.97 -12.64
CA VAL A 154 -6.20 -0.64 -13.24
C VAL A 154 -6.85 0.31 -12.23
N LEU A 155 -7.87 -0.14 -11.48
CA LEU A 155 -8.50 0.68 -10.47
C LEU A 155 -7.54 1.06 -9.33
N LEU A 156 -6.72 0.12 -8.85
CA LEU A 156 -5.71 0.41 -7.83
C LEU A 156 -4.63 1.37 -8.33
N LEU A 157 -4.17 1.20 -9.57
CA LEU A 157 -3.21 2.12 -10.19
C LEU A 157 -3.81 3.52 -10.39
N PHE A 158 -5.09 3.60 -10.76
CA PHE A 158 -5.81 4.86 -10.88
C PHE A 158 -5.92 5.57 -9.52
N VAL A 159 -6.29 4.84 -8.46
CA VAL A 159 -6.32 5.38 -7.10
C VAL A 159 -4.93 5.84 -6.65
N LEU A 160 -3.87 5.08 -6.98
CA LEU A 160 -2.49 5.46 -6.66
C LEU A 160 -2.13 6.77 -7.35
N ALA A 161 -2.39 6.87 -8.65
CA ALA A 161 -2.12 8.05 -9.45
C ALA A 161 -2.89 9.28 -8.93
N ALA A 162 -4.15 9.11 -8.54
CA ALA A 162 -4.96 10.18 -7.95
C ALA A 162 -4.35 10.67 -6.62
N VAL A 163 -3.95 9.75 -5.73
CA VAL A 163 -3.30 10.10 -4.45
C VAL A 163 -1.98 10.82 -4.66
N VAL A 164 -1.12 10.32 -5.57
CA VAL A 164 0.18 10.95 -5.89
C VAL A 164 -0.02 12.33 -6.50
N SER A 165 -1.00 12.50 -7.39
CA SER A 165 -1.28 13.80 -8.02
C SER A 165 -1.83 14.80 -7.01
N ALA A 166 -2.74 14.39 -6.13
CA ALA A 166 -3.25 15.24 -5.05
C ALA A 166 -2.14 15.63 -4.05
N ALA A 167 -1.23 14.70 -3.74
CA ALA A 167 -0.06 14.95 -2.92
C ALA A 167 0.91 15.98 -3.55
N GLY A 168 1.03 16.00 -4.89
CA GLY A 168 1.85 16.97 -5.61
C GLY A 168 1.32 18.41 -5.57
N ILE A 169 0.01 18.60 -5.41
CA ILE A 169 -0.64 19.93 -5.35
C ILE A 169 -0.50 20.54 -3.95
N LEU A 170 -0.59 19.72 -2.89
CA LEU A 170 -0.51 20.17 -1.50
C LEU A 170 0.49 19.31 -0.71
N PRO A 171 1.76 19.74 -0.57
CA PRO A 171 2.79 18.96 0.11
C PRO A 171 2.47 18.70 1.59
N PHE A 172 1.71 19.59 2.23
CA PHE A 172 1.20 19.38 3.58
C PHE A 172 0.18 18.22 3.65
N LEU A 173 -0.72 18.13 2.66
CA LEU A 173 -1.70 17.06 2.56
C LEU A 173 -1.02 15.71 2.24
N ALA A 174 0.06 15.76 1.44
CA ALA A 174 0.90 14.60 1.16
C ALA A 174 1.47 13.99 2.46
N LEU A 175 2.06 14.84 3.29
CA LEU A 175 2.64 14.42 4.57
C LEU A 175 1.56 13.98 5.57
N ALA A 176 0.43 14.67 5.61
CA ALA A 176 -0.64 14.41 6.58
C ALA A 176 -1.50 13.18 6.23
N LEU A 177 -1.74 12.90 4.94
CA LEU A 177 -2.73 11.89 4.55
C LEU A 177 -2.30 10.90 3.47
N ALA A 178 -1.26 11.13 2.66
CA ALA A 178 -1.07 10.32 1.45
C ALA A 178 -0.84 8.83 1.73
N ALA A 179 0.09 8.49 2.63
CA ALA A 179 0.34 7.09 2.95
C ALA A 179 -0.83 6.45 3.72
N GLY A 180 -1.43 7.17 4.67
CA GLY A 180 -2.60 6.67 5.41
C GLY A 180 -3.82 6.42 4.53
N ALA A 181 -4.14 7.36 3.64
CA ALA A 181 -5.25 7.27 2.69
C ALA A 181 -5.02 6.15 1.67
N TRP A 182 -3.81 6.05 1.12
CA TRP A 182 -3.44 4.94 0.23
C TRP A 182 -3.60 3.59 0.93
N ILE A 183 -3.03 3.44 2.13
CA ILE A 183 -3.06 2.18 2.89
C ILE A 183 -4.51 1.78 3.22
N GLN A 184 -5.34 2.72 3.67
CA GLN A 184 -6.75 2.46 3.97
C GLN A 184 -7.54 2.07 2.72
N LEU A 185 -7.46 2.88 1.65
CA LEU A 185 -8.18 2.61 0.40
C LEU A 185 -7.75 1.30 -0.23
N ASN A 186 -6.44 1.04 -0.30
CA ASN A 186 -5.87 -0.19 -0.83
C ASN A 186 -6.30 -1.40 0.00
N THR A 187 -6.25 -1.31 1.33
CA THR A 187 -6.72 -2.39 2.22
C THR A 187 -8.21 -2.67 2.02
N TRP A 188 -9.05 -1.62 1.97
CA TRP A 188 -10.49 -1.77 1.79
C TRP A 188 -10.85 -2.38 0.43
N LEU A 189 -10.23 -1.91 -0.64
CA LEU A 189 -10.45 -2.44 -2.00
C LEU A 189 -10.01 -3.90 -2.11
N CYS A 190 -8.82 -4.23 -1.58
CA CYS A 190 -8.30 -5.59 -1.61
C CYS A 190 -9.16 -6.54 -0.77
N LEU A 191 -9.62 -6.14 0.41
CA LEU A 191 -10.53 -6.96 1.23
C LEU A 191 -11.84 -7.28 0.50
N ARG A 192 -12.40 -6.31 -0.25
CA ARG A 192 -13.58 -6.56 -1.08
C ARG A 192 -13.31 -7.56 -2.20
N PHE A 193 -12.20 -7.40 -2.91
CA PHE A 193 -11.84 -8.33 -3.98
C PHE A 193 -11.55 -9.74 -3.47
N PHE A 194 -10.94 -9.88 -2.29
CA PHE A 194 -10.72 -11.17 -1.65
C PHE A 194 -12.03 -11.82 -1.21
N ALA A 195 -12.95 -11.06 -0.61
CA ALA A 195 -14.27 -11.56 -0.23
C ALA A 195 -15.07 -12.06 -1.45
N GLU A 196 -15.00 -11.35 -2.57
CA GLU A 196 -15.58 -11.82 -3.83
C GLU A 196 -14.91 -13.12 -4.32
N ASN A 197 -13.58 -13.25 -4.20
CA ASN A 197 -12.87 -14.45 -4.64
C ASN A 197 -13.19 -15.67 -3.76
N GLU A 198 -13.29 -15.49 -2.45
CA GLU A 198 -13.66 -16.55 -1.51
C GLU A 198 -15.12 -16.99 -1.68
N ALA A 199 -16.03 -16.08 -2.03
CA ALA A 199 -17.42 -16.41 -2.36
C ALA A 199 -17.57 -17.31 -3.60
N HIS A 200 -16.62 -17.25 -4.55
CA HIS A 200 -16.60 -18.15 -5.71
C HIS A 200 -15.97 -19.51 -5.40
N LEU A 201 -15.12 -19.61 -4.37
CA LEU A 201 -14.44 -20.86 -3.98
C LEU A 201 -15.26 -21.66 -2.95
N HIS A 202 -16.06 -20.98 -2.13
CA HIS A 202 -17.03 -21.60 -1.22
C HIS A 202 -18.41 -20.99 -1.48
N PRO A 203 -19.12 -21.40 -2.55
CA PRO A 203 -20.51 -21.00 -2.71
C PRO A 203 -21.26 -21.52 -1.48
N LYS A 204 -21.98 -20.63 -0.79
CA LYS A 204 -22.79 -20.99 0.38
C LYS A 204 -23.68 -22.18 0.04
N GLY A 205 -23.31 -23.34 0.56
CA GLY A 205 -24.02 -24.59 0.40
C GLY A 205 -23.33 -25.66 1.25
N VAL A 206 -23.99 -25.97 2.38
CA VAL A 206 -24.03 -27.23 3.14
C VAL A 206 -22.86 -28.20 2.95
#